data_AF-A0A1W9ULK0-F1
#
_entry.id   AF-A0A1W9ULK0-F1
#
_cell.length_a   1.000
_cell.length_b   1.000
_cell.length_c   1.000
_cell.angle_alpha   90.00
_cell.angle_beta   90.00
_cell.angle_gamma   90.00
#
_symmetry.space_group_name_H-M   'P 1'
#
loop_
_entity.id
_entity.type
_entity.pdbx_description
1 polymer ?
#
loop_
_entity_poly.entity_id
_entity_poly.type
_entity_poly.pdbx_seq_one_letter_code
_entity_poly.pdbx_strand_id
1 'polypeptide(L)'
;PIPATNPVKYSTAYDSVFEQQLQSIYDDVVGRTNGGLFCLCVDRNGYAPTHNSFYSQRLTGNPEQDLVNSRDKRMFDDPVGLTAARNQKSFVLQTYCRDTGQVVSDLSLPIMINDRHWGGFRVGLDPQGLLGR
;
A
#
# COMPACT_ATOMS: atom_id res chain seq x y z
N PRO A 1 -7.75 6.07 15.67
CA PRO A 1 -8.64 5.16 14.91
C PRO A 1 -9.93 5.90 14.56
N ILE A 2 -10.51 5.65 13.40
CA ILE A 2 -11.81 6.20 13.00
C ILE A 2 -12.90 5.29 13.59
N PRO A 3 -13.87 5.82 14.34
CA PRO A 3 -14.95 5.01 14.91
C PRO A 3 -15.79 4.32 13.83
N ALA A 4 -16.32 3.14 14.16
CA ALA A 4 -17.30 2.39 13.35
C ALA A 4 -16.83 2.00 11.92
N THR A 5 -15.53 1.77 11.72
CA THR A 5 -14.99 1.25 10.46
C THR A 5 -14.60 -0.22 10.57
N ASN A 6 -15.00 -1.05 9.60
CA ASN A 6 -14.55 -2.42 9.46
C ASN A 6 -14.21 -2.70 7.98
N PRO A 7 -12.93 -2.87 7.59
CA PRO A 7 -11.73 -2.90 8.43
C PRO A 7 -11.45 -1.60 9.20
N VAL A 8 -10.66 -1.69 10.27
CA VAL A 8 -10.29 -0.51 11.08
C VAL A 8 -9.47 0.48 10.24
N LYS A 9 -9.96 1.72 10.15
CA LYS A 9 -9.24 2.84 9.55
C LYS A 9 -8.68 3.78 10.62
N TYR A 10 -7.67 4.55 10.24
CA TYR A 10 -7.00 5.55 11.06
C TYR A 10 -6.91 6.85 10.27
N SER A 11 -6.68 7.96 10.97
CA SER A 11 -6.46 9.24 10.30
C SER A 11 -5.29 9.97 10.92
N THR A 12 -4.56 10.68 10.08
CA THR A 12 -3.45 11.54 10.44
C THR A 12 -3.55 12.89 9.73
N ALA A 13 -2.78 13.87 10.18
CA ALA A 13 -2.81 15.22 9.62
C ALA A 13 -2.38 15.32 8.14
N TYR A 14 -1.68 14.30 7.62
CA TYR A 14 -1.14 14.31 6.26
C TYR A 14 -1.96 13.50 5.26
N ASP A 15 -3.07 12.89 5.66
CA ASP A 15 -3.89 12.02 4.81
C ASP A 15 -4.31 12.73 3.50
N SER A 16 -4.87 13.93 3.63
CA SER A 16 -5.39 14.71 2.51
C SER A 16 -4.29 15.17 1.55
N VAL A 17 -3.11 15.51 2.08
CA VAL A 17 -1.96 15.93 1.27
C VAL A 17 -1.43 14.74 0.46
N PHE A 18 -1.32 13.56 1.08
CA PHE A 18 -0.89 12.35 0.39
C PHE A 18 -1.90 11.94 -0.69
N GLU A 19 -3.19 11.94 -0.37
CA GLU A 19 -4.25 11.62 -1.32
C GLU A 19 -4.20 12.55 -2.55
N GLN A 20 -4.13 13.87 -2.33
CA GLN A 20 -4.10 14.86 -3.41
C GLN A 20 -2.84 14.79 -4.28
N GLN A 21 -1.67 14.49 -3.69
CA GLN A 21 -0.40 14.56 -4.41
C GLN A 21 0.07 13.23 -4.99
N LEU A 22 -0.26 12.11 -4.34
CA LEU A 22 0.35 10.81 -4.64
C LEU A 22 -0.60 9.80 -5.26
N GLN A 23 -1.92 9.92 -5.07
CA GLN A 23 -2.86 8.91 -5.56
C GLN A 23 -2.80 8.73 -7.08
N SER A 24 -2.74 9.82 -7.85
CA SER A 24 -2.59 9.74 -9.32
C SER A 24 -1.25 9.15 -9.74
N ILE A 25 -0.18 9.41 -8.97
CA ILE A 25 1.14 8.81 -9.20
C ILE A 25 1.07 7.30 -8.97
N TYR A 26 0.37 6.85 -7.93
CA TYR A 26 0.18 5.42 -7.67
C TYR A 26 -0.58 4.74 -8.80
N ASP A 27 -1.65 5.36 -9.29
CA ASP A 27 -2.42 4.86 -10.44
C ASP A 27 -1.55 4.73 -11.69
N ASP A 28 -0.75 5.76 -11.99
CA ASP A 28 0.18 5.77 -13.12
C ASP A 28 1.27 4.70 -12.99
N VAL A 29 1.84 4.52 -11.79
CA VAL A 29 2.84 3.48 -11.52
C VAL A 29 2.25 2.10 -11.75
N VAL A 30 1.04 1.84 -11.25
CA VAL A 30 0.34 0.57 -11.52
C VAL A 30 0.14 0.37 -13.02
N GLY A 31 -0.43 1.37 -13.70
CA GLY A 31 -0.76 1.25 -15.13
C GLY A 31 0.45 1.09 -16.05
N ARG A 32 1.63 1.57 -15.65
CA ARG A 32 2.88 1.46 -16.43
C ARG A 32 3.73 0.25 -16.09
N THR A 33 3.39 -0.48 -15.03
CA THR A 33 4.18 -1.61 -14.56
C THR A 33 3.59 -2.92 -15.08
N ASN A 34 4.41 -3.75 -15.74
CA ASN A 34 3.95 -5.06 -16.18
C ASN A 34 3.56 -5.92 -14.96
N GLY A 35 2.31 -6.40 -14.95
CA GLY A 35 1.75 -7.08 -13.78
C GLY A 35 1.48 -6.17 -12.58
N GLY A 36 1.44 -4.84 -12.75
CA GLY A 36 1.12 -3.91 -11.66
C GLY A 36 -0.25 -4.20 -11.05
N LEU A 37 -0.28 -4.48 -9.74
CA LEU A 37 -1.51 -4.73 -8.98
C LEU A 37 -1.88 -3.55 -8.09
N PHE A 38 -0.89 -2.95 -7.44
CA PHE A 38 -1.12 -1.90 -6.47
C PHE A 38 0.11 -1.02 -6.25
N CYS A 39 -0.12 0.21 -5.79
CA CYS A 39 0.95 1.10 -5.35
C CYS A 39 0.50 1.96 -4.17
N LEU A 40 1.38 2.16 -3.19
CA LEU A 40 1.15 2.99 -2.01
C LEU A 40 2.45 3.32 -1.27
N CYS A 41 2.41 4.39 -0.47
CA CYS A 41 3.39 4.63 0.58
C CYS A 41 2.86 4.14 1.94
N VAL A 42 3.75 3.65 2.79
CA VAL A 42 3.49 3.37 4.21
C VAL A 42 4.52 4.06 5.08
N ASP A 43 4.12 4.60 6.23
CA ASP A 43 5.08 5.07 7.23
C ASP A 43 5.82 3.89 7.88
N ARG A 44 6.84 4.15 8.71
CA ARG A 44 7.61 3.10 9.43
C ARG A 44 6.80 2.19 10.37
N ASN A 45 5.56 2.57 10.68
CA ASN A 45 4.63 1.80 11.50
C ASN A 45 3.71 0.93 10.63
N GLY A 46 3.73 1.09 9.30
CA GLY A 46 2.87 0.40 8.35
C GLY A 46 1.59 1.17 8.01
N TYR A 47 1.44 2.43 8.43
CA TYR A 47 0.24 3.21 8.12
C TYR A 47 0.26 3.72 6.69
N ALA A 48 -0.80 3.45 5.94
CA ALA A 48 -1.02 3.96 4.58
C ALA A 48 -2.04 5.12 4.58
N PRO A 49 -1.63 6.38 4.41
CA PRO A 49 -2.57 7.51 4.37
C PRO A 49 -3.53 7.47 3.17
N THR A 50 -3.07 6.92 2.04
CA THR A 50 -3.85 6.68 0.83
C THR A 50 -3.35 5.43 0.11
N HIS A 51 -4.14 4.93 -0.83
CA HIS A 51 -3.78 3.87 -1.78
C HIS A 51 -3.94 4.41 -3.21
N ASN A 52 -3.61 3.63 -4.24
CA ASN A 52 -4.16 3.83 -5.59
C ASN A 52 -5.70 3.94 -5.55
N SER A 53 -6.28 4.68 -6.49
CA SER A 53 -7.68 5.15 -6.44
C SER A 53 -8.70 4.01 -6.34
N PHE A 54 -8.52 2.95 -7.13
CA PHE A 54 -9.42 1.80 -7.14
C PHE A 54 -9.39 0.95 -5.85
N TYR A 55 -8.37 1.11 -5.00
CA TYR A 55 -8.30 0.55 -3.64
C TYR A 55 -8.51 1.59 -2.53
N SER A 56 -8.92 2.82 -2.89
CA SER A 56 -9.25 3.89 -1.94
C SER A 56 -10.74 4.24 -2.00
N GLN A 57 -11.59 3.25 -2.28
CA GLN A 57 -13.03 3.47 -2.38
C GLN A 57 -13.62 3.79 -1.01
N ARG A 58 -14.73 4.52 -1.00
CA ARG A 58 -15.46 4.82 0.23
C ARG A 58 -16.02 3.54 0.83
N LEU A 59 -16.09 3.49 2.16
CA LEU A 59 -16.75 2.40 2.87
C LEU A 59 -18.21 2.30 2.45
N THR A 60 -18.63 1.09 2.11
CA THR A 60 -19.99 0.73 1.72
C THR A 60 -20.81 0.22 2.90
N GLY A 61 -20.14 -0.19 3.99
CA GLY A 61 -20.76 -0.88 5.12
C GLY A 61 -20.85 -2.39 4.93
N ASN A 62 -20.46 -2.92 3.75
CA ASN A 62 -20.29 -4.35 3.54
C ASN A 62 -18.81 -4.73 3.80
N PRO A 63 -18.51 -5.49 4.86
CA PRO A 63 -17.14 -5.81 5.23
C PRO A 63 -16.33 -6.54 4.14
N GLU A 64 -16.98 -7.39 3.33
CA GLU A 64 -16.28 -8.13 2.27
C GLU A 64 -15.85 -7.21 1.13
N GLN A 65 -16.70 -6.26 0.75
CA GLN A 65 -16.37 -5.26 -0.28
C GLN A 65 -15.33 -4.26 0.25
N ASP A 66 -15.52 -3.80 1.48
CA ASP A 66 -14.65 -2.80 2.10
C ASP A 66 -13.24 -3.36 2.37
N LEU A 67 -13.13 -4.66 2.67
CA LEU A 67 -11.84 -5.34 2.82
C LEU A 67 -10.98 -5.28 1.54
N VAL A 68 -11.62 -5.41 0.37
CA VAL A 68 -10.96 -5.46 -0.94
C VAL A 68 -10.74 -4.06 -1.52
N ASN A 69 -11.76 -3.19 -1.46
CA ASN A 69 -11.80 -1.94 -2.23
C ASN A 69 -11.46 -0.69 -1.43
N SER A 70 -11.46 -0.77 -0.10
CA SER A 70 -11.26 0.36 0.81
C SER A 70 -10.03 0.10 1.70
N ARG A 71 -8.86 0.10 1.06
CA ARG A 71 -7.57 -0.26 1.66
C ARG A 71 -6.72 0.92 2.11
N ASP A 72 -7.12 2.15 1.77
CA ASP A 72 -6.55 3.38 2.31
C ASP A 72 -6.79 3.48 3.83
N LYS A 73 -5.95 4.29 4.48
CA LYS A 73 -6.09 4.65 5.90
C LYS A 73 -6.03 3.45 6.84
N ARG A 74 -5.38 2.36 6.43
CA ARG A 74 -5.20 1.13 7.22
C ARG A 74 -3.76 0.96 7.68
N MET A 75 -3.58 0.07 8.65
CA MET A 75 -2.28 -0.45 9.05
C MET A 75 -1.96 -1.71 8.24
N PHE A 76 -0.76 -1.75 7.68
CA PHE A 76 -0.13 -2.93 7.08
C PHE A 76 1.01 -3.38 8.00
N ASP A 77 0.63 -3.84 9.19
CA ASP A 77 1.52 -4.20 10.30
C ASP A 77 1.76 -5.72 10.40
N ASP A 78 1.40 -6.46 9.36
CA ASP A 78 1.83 -7.84 9.17
C ASP A 78 3.35 -7.91 8.89
N PRO A 79 4.00 -9.09 9.04
CA PRO A 79 5.46 -9.21 8.86
C PRO A 79 5.99 -8.71 7.50
N VAL A 80 5.24 -8.89 6.41
CA VAL A 80 5.66 -8.42 5.07
C VAL A 80 5.51 -6.91 4.99
N GLY A 81 4.38 -6.38 5.45
CA GLY A 81 4.11 -4.95 5.54
C GLY A 81 5.14 -4.20 6.38
N LEU A 82 5.49 -4.71 7.56
CA LEU A 82 6.52 -4.12 8.43
C LEU A 82 7.92 -4.23 7.85
N THR A 83 8.24 -5.32 7.12
CA THR A 83 9.52 -5.44 6.42
C THR A 83 9.64 -4.35 5.35
N ALA A 84 8.58 -4.13 4.56
CA ALA A 84 8.54 -3.07 3.57
C ALA A 84 8.63 -1.67 4.21
N ALA A 85 7.86 -1.44 5.29
CA ALA A 85 7.80 -0.16 5.99
C ALA A 85 9.11 0.23 6.71
N ARG A 86 9.87 -0.76 7.19
CA ARG A 86 11.08 -0.55 7.99
C ARG A 86 12.38 -0.78 7.22
N ASN A 87 12.29 -1.22 5.96
CA ASN A 87 13.45 -1.42 5.12
C ASN A 87 14.23 -0.10 4.92
N GLN A 88 15.54 -0.13 5.12
CA GLN A 88 16.46 0.98 4.82
C GLN A 88 17.53 0.59 3.79
N LYS A 89 17.47 -0.64 3.23
CA LYS A 89 18.31 -1.07 2.11
C LYS A 89 17.72 -0.56 0.79
N SER A 90 18.50 -0.61 -0.30
CA SER A 90 18.10 -0.12 -1.62
C SER A 90 16.70 -0.57 -2.08
N PHE A 91 16.36 -1.85 -1.87
CA PHE A 91 15.03 -2.38 -2.05
C PHE A 91 14.85 -3.71 -1.31
N VAL A 92 13.60 -4.14 -1.16
CA VAL A 92 13.22 -5.50 -0.76
C VAL A 92 12.14 -6.01 -1.71
N LEU A 93 12.30 -7.24 -2.20
CA LEU A 93 11.29 -7.96 -2.98
C LEU A 93 10.83 -9.20 -2.19
N GLN A 94 9.53 -9.32 -1.95
CA GLN A 94 8.95 -10.43 -1.18
C GLN A 94 7.72 -10.97 -1.89
N THR A 95 7.59 -12.30 -2.00
CA THR A 95 6.37 -12.94 -2.52
C THR A 95 5.58 -13.53 -1.35
N TYR A 96 4.30 -13.21 -1.26
CA TYR A 96 3.43 -13.66 -0.17
C TYR A 96 1.98 -13.82 -0.64
N CYS A 97 1.20 -14.56 0.14
CA CYS A 97 -0.24 -14.68 -0.05
C CYS A 97 -0.95 -13.60 0.77
N ARG A 98 -1.79 -12.78 0.11
CA ARG A 98 -2.57 -11.72 0.75
C ARG A 98 -3.74 -12.29 1.55
N ASP A 99 -4.37 -11.42 2.34
CA ASP A 99 -5.64 -11.67 3.02
C ASP A 99 -6.77 -12.10 2.06
N THR A 100 -6.65 -11.74 0.78
CA THR A 100 -7.59 -12.13 -0.29
C THR A 100 -7.30 -13.50 -0.91
N GLY A 101 -6.22 -14.19 -0.52
CA GLY A 101 -5.74 -15.44 -1.15
C GLY A 101 -4.92 -15.22 -2.44
N GLN A 102 -4.75 -13.97 -2.87
CA GLN A 102 -3.95 -13.63 -4.04
C GLN A 102 -2.45 -13.69 -3.69
N VAL A 103 -1.66 -14.41 -4.50
CA VAL A 103 -0.20 -14.39 -4.41
C VAL A 103 0.33 -13.14 -5.09
N VAL A 104 1.14 -12.35 -4.39
CA VAL A 104 1.67 -11.08 -4.85
C VAL A 104 3.16 -10.97 -4.55
N SER A 105 3.93 -10.43 -5.50
CA SER A 105 5.29 -9.96 -5.28
C SER A 105 5.28 -8.48 -4.91
N ASP A 106 5.71 -8.14 -3.69
CA ASP A 106 5.83 -6.78 -3.17
C ASP A 106 7.27 -6.29 -3.31
N LEU A 107 7.46 -5.32 -4.21
CA LEU A 107 8.68 -4.54 -4.32
C LEU A 107 8.54 -3.29 -3.45
N SER A 108 9.48 -3.10 -2.52
CA SER A 108 9.51 -1.95 -1.63
C SER A 108 10.85 -1.21 -1.65
N LEU A 109 10.79 0.12 -1.64
CA LEU A 109 11.94 1.02 -1.59
C LEU A 109 11.82 1.97 -0.38
N PRO A 110 12.94 2.31 0.29
CA PRO A 110 12.92 3.23 1.43
C PRO A 110 12.60 4.66 0.97
N ILE A 111 11.80 5.37 1.73
CA ILE A 111 11.54 6.80 1.59
C ILE A 111 12.36 7.55 2.64
N MET A 112 13.34 8.31 2.17
CA MET A 112 14.21 9.14 2.99
C MET A 112 13.85 10.61 2.82
N ILE A 113 13.65 11.34 3.91
CA ILE A 113 13.38 12.78 3.93
C ILE A 113 14.43 13.44 4.80
N ASN A 114 15.30 14.27 4.22
CA ASN A 114 16.40 14.93 4.94
C ASN A 114 17.22 13.92 5.78
N ASP A 115 17.70 12.86 5.14
CA ASP A 115 18.47 11.75 5.75
C ASP A 115 17.73 10.96 6.85
N ARG A 116 16.44 11.20 7.04
CA ARG A 116 15.60 10.47 7.98
C ARG A 116 14.67 9.52 7.26
N HIS A 117 14.69 8.25 7.67
CA HIS A 117 13.76 7.25 7.17
C HIS A 117 12.33 7.58 7.61
N TRP A 118 11.44 7.79 6.63
CA TRP A 118 10.02 8.04 6.86
C TRP A 118 9.20 6.74 6.83
N GLY A 119 9.48 5.88 5.85
CA GLY A 119 8.77 4.62 5.62
C GLY A 119 9.07 4.03 4.24
N GLY A 120 8.17 3.21 3.70
CA GLY A 120 8.38 2.47 2.45
C GLY A 120 7.43 2.89 1.33
N PHE A 121 7.96 3.01 0.11
CA PHE A 121 7.19 3.03 -1.13
C PHE A 121 7.02 1.59 -1.62
N ARG A 122 5.79 1.17 -1.92
CA ARG A 122 5.45 -0.23 -2.25
C ARG A 122 4.77 -0.33 -3.59
N VAL A 123 5.15 -1.35 -4.36
CA VAL A 123 4.53 -1.74 -5.62
C VAL A 123 4.25 -3.24 -5.56
N GLY A 124 2.97 -3.61 -5.62
CA GLY A 124 2.54 -4.99 -5.73
C GLY A 124 2.48 -5.42 -7.18
N LEU A 125 3.00 -6.60 -7.46
CA LEU A 125 3.16 -7.17 -8.79
C LEU A 125 2.55 -8.57 -8.83
N ASP A 126 1.87 -8.90 -9.92
CA ASP A 126 1.56 -10.26 -10.29
C ASP A 126 2.89 -10.99 -10.55
N PRO A 127 3.21 -12.06 -9.79
CA PRO A 127 4.43 -12.83 -10.03
C PRO A 127 4.56 -13.36 -11.46
N GLN A 128 3.44 -13.62 -12.16
CA GLN A 128 3.49 -14.03 -13.56
C GLN A 128 3.94 -12.90 -14.48
N GLY A 129 3.53 -11.66 -14.21
CA GLY A 129 3.96 -10.47 -14.95
C GLY A 129 5.46 -10.20 -14.84
N LEU A 130 6.10 -10.63 -13.76
CA LEU A 130 7.56 -10.55 -13.59
C LEU A 130 8.33 -11.49 -14.53
N LEU A 131 7.68 -12.55 -15.02
CA LEU A 131 8.33 -13.55 -15.88
C LEU A 131 8.36 -13.15 -17.37
N GLY A 132 7.82 -11.98 -17.72
CA GLY A 132 7.93 -11.40 -19.07
C GLY A 132 7.24 -12.23 -20.17
N ARG A 133 6.23 -13.02 -19.80
CA ARG A 133 5.40 -13.79 -20.76
C ARG A 133 4.15 -13.02 -21.14
#